data_AF-A0A5C5WFK6-F1
#
_entry.id   AF-A0A5C5WFK6-F1
#
_cell.length_a   1.000
_cell.length_b   1.000
_cell.length_c   1.000
_cell.angle_alpha   90.00
_cell.angle_beta   90.00
_cell.angle_gamma   90.00
#
_symmetry.space_group_name_H-M   'P 1'
#
loop_
_entity.id
_entity.type
_entity.pdbx_description
1 polymer ?
#
loop_
_entity_poly.entity_id
_entity_poly.type
_entity_poly.pdbx_seq_one_letter_code
_entity_poly.pdbx_strand_id
1 'polypeptide(L)'
;MVTNTRQPRRGAALLMCLFIVLTVTSLVINVIDTETLQLAATRNTIEYEQSLYWANGGIHRACVDLMLDPSWRGVLIEGTLPPAADPAGYSVTVAEGALGIVIVSSGYSGRGHRTLQATVEL
;
A
#
# COMPACT_ATOMS: atom_id res chain seq x y z
N MET A 1 -23.74 -5.66 72.54
CA MET A 1 -24.70 -5.32 71.48
C MET A 1 -23.91 -4.60 70.39
N VAL A 2 -23.50 -5.30 69.33
CA VAL A 2 -22.60 -4.76 68.30
C VAL A 2 -23.46 -4.23 67.16
N THR A 3 -23.57 -2.91 67.05
CA THR A 3 -24.31 -2.24 65.98
C THR A 3 -23.47 -2.26 64.69
N ASN A 4 -23.85 -3.17 63.78
CA ASN A 4 -23.24 -3.31 62.47
C ASN A 4 -23.67 -2.12 61.57
N THR A 5 -22.86 -1.07 61.54
CA THR A 5 -23.07 0.09 60.67
C THR A 5 -22.72 -0.28 59.23
N ARG A 6 -23.71 -0.68 58.44
CA ARG A 6 -23.55 -0.84 56.98
C ARG A 6 -23.27 0.53 56.36
N GLN A 7 -22.01 0.80 56.01
CA GLN A 7 -21.66 1.97 55.21
C GLN A 7 -22.41 1.94 53.86
N PRO A 8 -22.86 3.10 53.34
CA PRO A 8 -23.58 3.16 52.07
C PRO A 8 -22.64 2.80 50.91
N ARG A 9 -22.77 1.59 50.35
CA ARG A 9 -21.97 1.03 49.23
C ARG A 9 -22.13 1.77 47.89
N ARG A 10 -22.77 2.93 47.87
CA ARG A 10 -23.07 3.73 46.67
C ARG A 10 -21.80 4.28 46.01
N GLY A 11 -20.81 4.70 46.78
CA GLY A 11 -19.53 5.16 46.25
C GLY A 11 -18.74 4.04 45.54
N ALA A 12 -18.75 2.82 46.12
CA ALA A 12 -18.09 1.66 45.52
C ALA A 12 -18.73 1.23 44.20
N ALA A 13 -20.06 1.31 44.08
CA ALA A 13 -20.77 1.02 42.83
C ALA A 13 -20.43 2.01 41.71
N LEU A 14 -20.28 3.29 42.04
CA LEU A 14 -19.89 4.32 41.07
C LEU A 14 -18.44 4.13 40.60
N LEU A 15 -17.52 3.78 41.51
CA LEU A 15 -16.13 3.45 41.17
C LEU A 15 -16.04 2.21 40.28
N MET A 16 -16.82 1.16 40.56
CA MET A 16 -16.94 -0.02 39.70
C MET A 16 -17.45 0.34 38.31
N CYS A 17 -18.50 1.17 38.22
CA CYS A 17 -19.04 1.62 36.95
C CYS A 17 -18.01 2.41 36.14
N LEU A 18 -17.33 3.37 36.76
CA LEU A 18 -16.28 4.15 36.11
C LEU A 18 -15.11 3.27 35.65
N PHE A 19 -14.72 2.29 36.47
CA PHE A 19 -13.66 1.34 36.13
C PHE A 19 -14.03 0.49 34.90
N ILE A 20 -15.26 -0.03 34.85
CA ILE A 20 -15.75 -0.82 33.71
C ILE A 20 -15.79 0.06 32.45
N VAL A 21 -16.36 1.27 32.53
CA VAL A 21 -16.42 2.20 31.40
C VAL A 21 -15.00 2.50 30.89
N LEU A 22 -14.07 2.85 31.78
CA LEU A 22 -12.69 3.16 31.40
C LEU A 22 -11.99 1.97 30.75
N THR A 23 -12.18 0.76 31.30
CA THR A 23 -11.60 -0.47 30.76
C THR A 23 -12.16 -0.76 29.37
N VAL A 24 -13.48 -0.73 29.20
CA VAL A 24 -14.14 -0.98 27.90
C VAL A 24 -13.74 0.07 26.88
N THR A 25 -13.74 1.36 27.23
CA THR A 25 -13.32 2.43 26.33
C THR A 25 -11.86 2.27 25.91
N SER A 26 -10.95 1.94 26.83
CA SER A 26 -9.55 1.69 26.49
C SER A 26 -9.38 0.49 25.56
N LEU A 27 -10.15 -0.58 25.77
CA LEU A 27 -10.12 -1.77 24.91
C LEU A 27 -10.61 -1.43 23.50
N VAL A 28 -11.73 -0.71 23.39
CA VAL A 28 -12.30 -0.30 22.10
C VAL A 28 -11.34 0.60 21.33
N ILE A 29 -10.72 1.59 21.98
CA ILE A 29 -9.74 2.47 21.33
C ILE A 29 -8.56 1.66 20.80
N ASN A 30 -7.98 0.77 21.62
CA ASN A 30 -6.87 -0.06 21.20
C ASN A 30 -7.21 -0.96 20.00
N VAL A 31 -8.43 -1.52 19.96
CA VAL A 31 -8.90 -2.32 18.83
C VAL A 31 -9.02 -1.46 17.57
N ILE A 32 -9.65 -0.28 17.66
CA ILE A 32 -9.81 0.62 16.50
C ILE A 32 -8.44 1.05 15.95
N ASP A 33 -7.49 1.40 16.82
CA ASP A 33 -6.16 1.81 16.42
C ASP A 33 -5.40 0.67 15.72
N THR A 34 -5.49 -0.55 16.28
CA THR A 34 -4.83 -1.72 15.73
C THR A 34 -5.39 -2.09 14.35
N GLU A 35 -6.72 -2.15 14.21
CA GLU A 35 -7.38 -2.47 12.94
C GLU A 35 -7.12 -1.41 11.87
N THR A 36 -7.13 -0.13 12.25
CA THR A 36 -6.82 0.97 11.33
C THR A 36 -5.39 0.85 10.79
N LEU A 37 -4.43 0.50 11.65
CA LEU A 37 -3.05 0.27 11.25
C LEU A 37 -2.93 -0.93 10.32
N GLN A 38 -3.56 -2.06 10.65
CA GLN A 38 -3.54 -3.26 9.82
C GLN A 38 -4.16 -3.02 8.44
N LEU A 39 -5.27 -2.28 8.38
CA LEU A 39 -5.92 -1.92 7.12
C LEU A 39 -5.01 -1.02 6.26
N ALA A 40 -4.37 -0.03 6.87
CA ALA A 40 -3.43 0.86 6.19
C ALA A 40 -2.21 0.08 5.65
N ALA A 41 -1.63 -0.82 6.45
CA ALA A 41 -0.51 -1.66 6.04
C ALA A 41 -0.90 -2.60 4.89
N THR A 42 -2.08 -3.23 4.98
CA THR A 42 -2.61 -4.12 3.94
C THR A 42 -2.82 -3.36 2.64
N ARG A 43 -3.45 -2.18 2.69
CA ARG A 43 -3.67 -1.34 1.51
C ARG A 43 -2.35 -0.94 0.85
N ASN A 44 -1.38 -0.48 1.63
CA ASN A 44 -0.07 -0.11 1.10
C ASN A 44 0.64 -1.30 0.43
N THR A 45 0.51 -2.50 1.00
CA THR A 45 1.10 -3.72 0.44
C THR A 45 0.43 -4.10 -0.88
N ILE A 46 -0.91 -4.03 -0.96
CA ILE A 46 -1.64 -4.32 -2.22
C ILE A 46 -1.24 -3.32 -3.30
N GLU A 47 -1.24 -2.02 -3.00
CA GLU A 47 -0.85 -0.98 -3.96
C GLU A 47 0.62 -1.12 -4.39
N TYR A 48 1.50 -1.54 -3.46
CA TYR A 48 2.90 -1.86 -3.74
C TYR A 48 3.03 -3.00 -4.76
N GLU A 49 2.41 -4.15 -4.49
CA GLU A 49 2.51 -5.34 -5.34
C GLU A 49 1.88 -5.10 -6.72
N GLN A 50 0.73 -4.41 -6.76
CA GLN A 50 0.06 -4.08 -8.02
C GLN A 50 0.89 -3.14 -8.89
N SER A 51 1.47 -2.08 -8.32
CA SER A 51 2.33 -1.18 -9.08
C SER A 51 3.61 -1.87 -9.57
N LEU A 52 4.15 -2.80 -8.79
CA LEU A 52 5.28 -3.65 -9.21
C LEU A 52 4.89 -4.62 -10.35
N TYR A 53 3.69 -5.20 -10.28
CA TYR A 53 3.14 -6.05 -11.35
C TYR A 53 3.03 -5.29 -12.68
N TRP A 54 2.46 -4.08 -12.65
CA TRP A 54 2.38 -3.23 -13.83
C TRP A 54 3.76 -2.85 -14.38
N ALA A 55 4.70 -2.48 -13.51
CA ALA A 55 6.06 -2.15 -13.91
C ALA A 55 6.75 -3.34 -14.61
N ASN A 56 6.61 -4.56 -14.06
CA ASN A 56 7.15 -5.77 -14.69
C ASN A 56 6.48 -6.06 -16.04
N GLY A 57 5.15 -5.94 -16.12
CA GLY A 57 4.41 -6.09 -17.38
C GLY A 57 4.95 -5.18 -18.48
N GLY A 58 5.24 -3.91 -18.13
CA GLY A 58 5.85 -2.96 -19.05
C GLY A 58 7.25 -3.35 -19.52
N ILE A 59 8.09 -3.92 -18.65
CA ILE A 59 9.42 -4.44 -19.05
C ILE A 59 9.25 -5.60 -20.03
N HIS A 60 8.40 -6.57 -19.71
CA HIS A 60 8.16 -7.72 -20.58
C HIS A 60 7.62 -7.30 -21.94
N ARG A 61 6.70 -6.31 -21.97
CA ARG A 61 6.19 -5.76 -23.22
C ARG A 61 7.30 -5.12 -24.06
N ALA A 62 8.13 -4.29 -23.45
CA ALA A 62 9.26 -3.67 -24.14
C ALA A 62 10.28 -4.70 -24.65
N CYS A 63 10.54 -5.78 -23.90
CA CYS A 63 11.37 -6.88 -24.38
C CYS A 63 10.77 -7.57 -25.61
N VAL A 64 9.45 -7.78 -25.65
CA VAL A 64 8.77 -8.35 -26.83
C VAL A 64 8.92 -7.43 -28.04
N ASP A 65 8.69 -6.13 -27.87
CA ASP A 65 8.81 -5.16 -28.96
C ASP A 65 10.27 -5.08 -29.48
N LEU A 66 11.27 -5.18 -28.58
CA LEU A 66 12.69 -5.27 -28.96
C LEU A 66 13.07 -6.59 -29.66
N MET A 67 12.41 -7.70 -29.34
CA MET A 67 12.62 -8.98 -30.05
C MET A 67 12.06 -8.92 -31.48
N LEU A 68 10.98 -8.16 -31.70
CA LEU A 68 10.39 -7.97 -33.02
C LEU A 68 11.19 -6.94 -33.86
N ASP A 69 11.66 -5.87 -33.22
CA ASP A 69 12.50 -4.85 -33.83
C ASP A 69 13.64 -4.44 -32.86
N PRO A 70 14.85 -5.01 -33.02
CA PRO A 70 16.01 -4.69 -32.18
C PRO A 70 16.43 -3.22 -32.22
N SER A 71 16.07 -2.50 -33.29
CA SER A 71 16.38 -1.09 -33.47
C SER A 71 15.36 -0.16 -32.80
N TRP A 72 14.22 -0.70 -32.34
CA TRP A 72 13.15 0.09 -31.78
C TRP A 72 13.56 0.77 -30.48
N ARG A 73 13.26 2.06 -30.37
CA ARG A 73 13.40 2.87 -29.16
C ARG A 73 12.16 3.74 -29.04
N GLY A 74 11.73 4.02 -27.81
CA GLY A 74 10.56 4.86 -27.62
C GLY A 74 9.91 4.71 -26.26
N VAL A 75 8.66 5.16 -26.22
CA VAL A 75 7.83 5.16 -25.01
C VAL A 75 6.62 4.27 -25.26
N LEU A 76 6.35 3.36 -24.34
CA LEU A 76 5.14 2.53 -24.32
C LEU A 76 4.31 2.91 -23.11
N ILE A 77 3.02 3.13 -23.32
CA ILE A 77 2.08 3.48 -22.27
C ILE A 77 0.89 2.55 -22.40
N GLU A 78 0.48 1.98 -21.27
CA GLU A 78 -0.74 1.19 -21.20
C GLU A 78 -1.50 1.51 -19.91
N GLY A 79 -2.82 1.62 -20.03
CA GLY A 79 -3.71 1.93 -18.92
C GLY A 79 -3.84 3.42 -18.62
N THR A 80 -4.23 3.73 -17.39
CA THR A 80 -4.54 5.08 -16.94
C THR A 80 -3.38 5.65 -16.13
N LEU A 81 -2.75 6.70 -16.65
CA LEU A 81 -1.62 7.36 -16.00
C LEU A 81 -2.08 8.48 -15.03
N PRO A 82 -1.25 8.84 -14.04
CA PRO A 82 -1.44 10.06 -13.27
C PRO A 82 -1.49 11.31 -14.18
N PRO A 83 -2.30 12.34 -13.85
CA PRO A 83 -2.94 12.57 -12.56
C PRO A 83 -4.39 12.05 -12.45
N ALA A 84 -4.77 10.96 -13.14
CA ALA A 84 -6.09 10.36 -12.96
C ALA A 84 -6.40 10.00 -11.50
N ALA A 85 -7.69 9.99 -11.15
CA ALA A 85 -8.14 9.72 -9.77
C ALA A 85 -7.75 8.31 -9.29
N ASP A 86 -7.86 7.32 -10.18
CA ASP A 86 -7.48 5.93 -9.93
C ASP A 86 -6.54 5.46 -11.05
N PRO A 87 -5.24 5.80 -10.98
CA PRO A 87 -4.28 5.38 -12.00
C PRO A 87 -4.01 3.88 -11.87
N ALA A 88 -3.98 3.20 -13.01
CA ALA A 88 -3.77 1.76 -13.11
C ALA A 88 -3.15 1.47 -14.48
N GLY A 89 -1.86 1.14 -14.51
CA GLY A 89 -1.15 0.95 -15.76
C GLY A 89 0.35 1.15 -15.62
N TYR A 90 1.05 1.25 -16.76
CA TYR A 90 2.48 1.48 -16.80
C TYR A 90 2.88 2.49 -17.89
N SER A 91 4.06 3.08 -17.69
CA SER A 91 4.79 3.87 -18.68
C SER A 91 6.22 3.36 -18.75
N VAL A 92 6.65 2.93 -19.93
CA VAL A 92 7.98 2.39 -20.19
C VAL A 92 8.71 3.29 -21.15
N THR A 93 9.98 3.52 -20.87
CA THR A 93 10.91 4.24 -21.75
C THR A 93 12.07 3.31 -22.08
N VAL A 94 12.38 3.21 -23.37
CA VAL A 94 13.49 2.41 -23.87
C VAL A 94 14.50 3.33 -24.52
N ALA A 95 15.72 3.32 -23.98
CA ALA A 95 16.81 4.16 -24.43
C ALA A 95 18.10 3.35 -24.55
N GLU A 96 19.05 3.89 -25.30
CA GLU A 96 20.37 3.30 -25.44
C GLU A 96 21.26 3.74 -24.27
N GLY A 97 21.88 2.78 -23.59
CA GLY A 97 22.80 3.00 -22.48
C GLY A 97 24.22 2.59 -22.86
N ALA A 98 25.17 2.89 -21.97
CA ALA A 98 26.58 2.61 -22.19
C ALA A 98 26.93 1.11 -22.30
N LEU A 99 26.08 0.24 -21.74
CA LEU A 99 26.28 -1.21 -21.65
C LEU A 99 25.17 -2.00 -22.36
N GLY A 100 24.41 -1.37 -23.25
CA GLY A 100 23.26 -2.01 -23.93
C GLY A 100 21.99 -1.18 -23.80
N ILE A 101 20.84 -1.80 -24.04
CA ILE A 101 19.55 -1.13 -24.01
C ILE A 101 19.05 -1.04 -22.58
N VAL A 102 18.67 0.16 -22.15
CA VAL A 102 18.07 0.42 -20.84
C VAL A 102 16.56 0.58 -21.00
N ILE A 103 15.81 -0.26 -20.29
CA ILE A 103 14.36 -0.23 -20.21
C ILE A 103 13.99 0.26 -18.82
N VAL A 104 13.35 1.41 -18.72
CA VAL A 104 12.83 1.95 -17.46
C VAL A 104 11.31 1.91 -17.52
N SER A 105 10.71 1.11 -16.66
CA SER A 105 9.26 0.91 -16.56
C SER A 105 8.73 1.43 -15.24
N SER A 106 7.73 2.29 -15.32
CA SER A 106 7.03 2.87 -14.18
C SER A 106 5.61 2.34 -14.12
N GLY A 107 5.27 1.59 -13.08
CA GLY A 107 3.93 1.07 -12.81
C GLY A 107 3.18 1.92 -11.79
N TYR A 108 1.86 2.00 -11.97
CA TYR A 108 0.93 2.80 -11.16
C TYR A 108 -0.25 1.93 -10.72
N SER A 109 -0.62 2.04 -9.44
CA SER A 109 -1.89 1.48 -8.92
C SER A 109 -2.40 2.33 -7.75
N GLY A 110 -3.51 3.04 -7.94
CA GLY A 110 -4.07 3.92 -6.92
C GLY A 110 -3.06 4.99 -6.49
N ARG A 111 -2.53 4.90 -5.27
CA ARG A 111 -1.47 5.80 -4.78
C ARG A 111 -0.07 5.17 -4.83
N GLY A 112 0.02 3.90 -5.19
CA GLY A 112 1.26 3.16 -5.38
C GLY A 112 1.94 3.54 -6.70
N HIS A 113 3.25 3.80 -6.61
CA HIS A 113 4.11 4.06 -7.77
C HIS A 113 5.43 3.32 -7.59
N ARG A 114 5.82 2.53 -8.59
CA ARG A 114 7.07 1.77 -8.60
C ARG A 114 7.74 1.86 -9.95
N THR A 115 9.04 2.01 -9.92
CA THR A 115 9.87 2.04 -11.11
C THR A 115 10.84 0.88 -11.06
N LEU A 116 10.92 0.15 -12.17
CA LEU A 116 11.87 -0.90 -12.41
C LEU A 116 12.75 -0.51 -13.59
N GLN A 117 14.00 -0.91 -13.52
CA GLN A 117 14.96 -0.72 -14.59
C GLN A 117 15.59 -2.06 -14.91
N ALA A 118 15.60 -2.39 -16.20
CA ALA A 118 16.31 -3.54 -16.74
C ALA A 118 17.32 -3.05 -17.79
N THR A 119 18.48 -3.67 -17.82
CA THR A 119 19.46 -3.49 -18.89
C THR A 119 19.56 -4.80 -19.65
N VAL A 120 19.40 -4.73 -20.96
CA VAL A 120 19.38 -5.88 -21.85
C VAL A 120 20.48 -5.72 -22.89
N GLU A 121 21.28 -6.77 -23.04
CA GLU A 121 22.21 -6.95 -24.15
C GLU A 121 21.51 -7.84 -25.19
N LEU A 122 21.50 -7.39 -26.46
CA LEU A 122 20.94 -8.11 -27.60
C LEU A 122 22.03 -8.90 -28.33
#